data_AF-A0A6V7L2W2-F1
#
_entry.id   AF-A0A6V7L2W2-F1
#
_cell.length_a   1.000
_cell.length_b   1.000
_cell.length_c   1.000
_cell.angle_alpha   90.00
_cell.angle_beta   90.00
_cell.angle_gamma   90.00
#
_symmetry.space_group_name_H-M   'P 1'
#
loop_
_entity.id
_entity.type
_entity.pdbx_description
1 polymer ?
#
loop_
_entity_poly.entity_id
_entity_poly.type
_entity_poly.pdbx_seq_one_letter_code
_entity_poly.pdbx_strand_id
1 'polypeptide(L)' 'SKECKQCSRVLSEIEHIDDEADHAGIKFVKIDDKTLTKEFGVYALPAILFFRMGSKEPVIYA' A
#
# COMPACT_ATOMS: atom_id res chain seq x y z
N SER A 1 -12.56 8.03 18.81
CA SER A 1 -12.90 6.73 18.20
C SER A 1 -11.70 5.81 18.31
N LYS A 2 -11.57 5.06 19.41
CA LYS A 2 -10.31 4.40 19.82
C LYS A 2 -10.39 2.86 19.88
N GLU A 3 -11.23 2.21 19.08
CA GLU A 3 -11.14 0.75 18.86
C GLU A 3 -11.53 0.38 17.43
N CYS A 4 -10.55 0.41 16.53
CA CYS A 4 -10.69 -0.20 15.23
C CYS A 4 -10.42 -1.70 15.35
N LYS A 5 -11.49 -2.49 15.44
CA LYS A 5 -11.41 -3.96 15.67
C LYS A 5 -10.61 -4.71 14.60
N GLN A 6 -10.54 -4.17 13.39
CA GLN A 6 -9.82 -4.79 12.28
C GLN A 6 -8.42 -4.21 12.06
N CYS A 7 -8.07 -3.08 12.66
CA CYS A 7 -6.82 -2.41 12.35
C CYS A 7 -5.60 -3.23 12.78
N SER A 8 -5.65 -3.91 13.92
CA SER A 8 -4.55 -4.79 14.34
C SER A 8 -4.31 -5.92 13.36
N ARG A 9 -5.39 -6.55 12.87
CA ARG A 9 -5.31 -7.59 11.85
C ARG A 9 -4.77 -7.05 10.54
N VAL A 10 -5.32 -5.94 10.04
CA VAL A 10 -4.86 -5.31 8.79
C VAL A 10 -3.38 -4.95 8.86
N LEU A 11 -2.92 -4.40 9.99
CA LEU A 11 -1.49 -4.11 10.19
C LEU A 11 -0.66 -5.39 10.17
N SER A 12 -1.08 -6.46 10.85
CA SER A 12 -0.36 -7.74 10.84
C SER A 12 -0.23 -8.33 9.43
N GLU A 13 -1.28 -8.28 8.62
CA GLU A 13 -1.21 -8.77 7.24
C GLU A 13 -0.31 -7.89 6.37
N ILE A 14 -0.27 -6.57 6.61
CA ILE A 14 0.63 -5.66 5.88
C ILE A 14 2.10 -5.97 6.20
N GLU A 15 2.44 -6.23 7.47
CA GLU A 15 3.81 -6.63 7.85
C GLU A 15 4.20 -7.95 7.19
N HIS A 16 3.29 -8.93 7.09
CA HIS A 16 3.56 -10.17 6.36
C HIS A 16 3.84 -9.91 4.86
N ILE A 17 3.09 -9.00 4.23
CA ILE A 17 3.33 -8.63 2.82
C ILE A 17 4.68 -7.90 2.67
N ASP A 18 5.04 -7.03 3.62
CA ASP A 18 6.34 -6.33 3.63
C ASP A 18 7.50 -7.33 3.68
N ASP A 19 7.43 -8.28 4.61
CA ASP A 19 8.42 -9.36 4.71
C ASP A 19 8.50 -10.16 3.39
N GLU A 20 7.38 -10.61 2.82
CA GLU A 20 7.37 -11.36 1.55
C GLU A 20 7.91 -10.54 0.37
N ALA A 21 7.60 -9.24 0.32
CA ALA A 21 8.09 -8.33 -0.71
C ALA A 21 9.62 -8.17 -0.63
N ASP A 22 10.17 -8.01 0.57
CA ASP A 22 11.60 -7.91 0.79
C ASP A 22 12.34 -9.20 0.37
N HIS A 23 11.79 -10.38 0.67
CA HIS A 23 12.34 -11.66 0.19
C HIS A 23 12.31 -11.77 -1.35
N ALA A 24 11.34 -11.14 -2.00
CA ALA A 24 11.24 -11.07 -3.45
C ALA A 24 12.09 -9.94 -4.08
N GLY A 25 12.77 -9.13 -3.26
CA GLY A 25 13.56 -7.98 -3.71
C GLY A 25 12.70 -6.79 -4.16
N ILE A 26 11.44 -6.73 -3.73
CA ILE A 26 10.49 -5.66 -4.03
C ILE A 26 10.49 -4.69 -2.84
N LYS A 27 10.80 -3.41 -3.09
CA LYS A 27 10.73 -2.40 -2.03
C LYS A 27 9.29 -2.06 -1.70
N PHE A 28 8.89 -2.29 -0.46
CA PHE A 28 7.68 -1.72 0.10
C PHE A 28 7.97 -0.32 0.64
N VAL A 29 7.14 0.67 0.29
CA VAL A 29 7.24 2.03 0.83
C VAL A 29 5.88 2.51 1.32
N LYS A 30 5.89 3.26 2.42
CA LYS A 30 4.72 3.97 2.93
C LYS A 30 4.79 5.43 2.53
N ILE A 31 3.68 5.95 2.00
CA ILE A 31 3.53 7.36 1.62
C ILE A 31 2.30 7.94 2.33
N ASP A 32 2.44 9.18 2.77
CA ASP A 32 1.34 10.04 3.22
C ASP A 32 1.42 11.37 2.47
N ASP A 33 1.04 11.34 1.19
CA ASP A 33 1.00 12.50 0.29
C ASP A 33 -0.34 12.56 -0.45
N LYS A 34 -1.19 13.48 -0.01
CA LYS A 34 -2.54 13.69 -0.58
C LYS A 34 -2.52 14.24 -2.01
N THR A 35 -1.43 14.85 -2.44
CA THR A 35 -1.28 15.34 -3.82
C THR A 35 -1.03 14.15 -4.73
N LEU A 36 -0.10 13.28 -4.34
CA LEU A 36 0.26 12.09 -5.08
C LEU A 36 -0.91 11.09 -5.19
N THR A 37 -1.71 10.93 -4.12
CA THR A 37 -2.90 10.06 -4.19
C THR A 37 -3.87 10.53 -5.26
N LYS A 38 -4.07 11.84 -5.42
CA LYS A 38 -4.96 12.38 -6.47
C LYS A 38 -4.38 12.17 -7.87
N GLU A 39 -3.07 12.36 -8.03
CA GLU A 39 -2.37 12.17 -9.31
C GLU A 39 -2.50 10.73 -9.81
N PHE A 40 -2.41 9.73 -8.92
CA PHE A 40 -2.63 8.32 -9.25
C PHE A 40 -4.10 7.88 -9.22
N GLY A 41 -5.06 8.78 -9.00
CA GLY A 41 -6.48 8.43 -8.97
C GLY A 41 -6.93 7.59 -7.76
N VAL A 42 -6.22 7.70 -6.64
CA VAL A 42 -6.55 7.03 -5.37
C VAL A 42 -7.47 7.91 -4.54
N TYR A 43 -8.72 7.49 -4.39
CA TYR A 43 -9.77 8.23 -3.65
C TYR A 43 -10.21 7.53 -2.36
N ALA A 44 -9.84 6.27 -2.16
CA ALA A 44 -10.09 5.49 -0.95
C ALA A 44 -8.75 5.13 -0.29
N LEU A 45 -8.68 5.24 1.03
CA LEU A 45 -7.52 4.88 1.84
C LEU A 45 -7.94 3.90 2.95
N PRO A 46 -7.06 2.97 3.35
CA PRO A 46 -5.73 2.72 2.80
C PRO A 46 -5.78 2.08 1.39
N ALA A 47 -4.73 2.29 0.59
CA ALA A 47 -4.59 1.67 -0.73
C ALA A 47 -3.13 1.24 -0.95
N ILE A 48 -2.94 0.16 -1.72
CA ILE A 48 -1.63 -0.37 -2.11
C ILE A 48 -1.47 -0.16 -3.62
N LEU A 49 -0.34 0.44 -4.02
CA LEU A 49 0.02 0.65 -5.41
C LEU A 49 1.20 -0.25 -5.75
N PHE A 50 1.03 -1.14 -6.72
CA PHE A 50 2.10 -2.03 -7.18
C PHE A 50 2.70 -1.50 -8.49
N PHE A 51 3.98 -1.10 -8.42
CA PHE A 51 4.74 -0.61 -9.56
C PHE A 51 5.58 -1.73 -10.16
N ARG A 52 5.19 -2.21 -11.35
CA ARG A 52 5.97 -3.21 -12.09
C ARG A 52 7.09 -2.53 -12.89
N MET A 53 8.31 -3.08 -12.83
CA MET A 53 9.43 -2.60 -13.64
C MET A 53 9.07 -2.63 -15.13
N GLY A 54 9.20 -1.47 -15.79
CA GLY A 54 8.83 -1.27 -17.20
C GLY A 54 7.39 -0.79 -17.45
N SER A 55 6.54 -0.74 -16.42
CA SER A 55 5.23 -0.10 -16.50
C SER A 55 5.31 1.36 -16.04
N LYS A 56 4.56 2.24 -16.70
CA LYS A 56 4.38 3.63 -16.24
C LYS A 56 3.20 3.80 -15.29
N GLU A 57 2.24 2.87 -15.33
CA GLU A 57 1.03 2.91 -14.52
C GLU A 57 1.08 1.81 -13.46
N PRO A 58 0.82 2.13 -12.17
CA PRO A 58 0.71 1.14 -11.11
C PRO A 58 -0.63 0.40 -11.17
N VAL A 59 -0.67 -0.80 -10.60
CA VAL A 59 -1.94 -1.47 -10.27
C VAL A 59 -2.38 -1.00 -8.89
N ILE A 60 -3.64 -0.55 -8.78
CA ILE A 60 -4.21 -0.03 -7.54
C ILE A 60 -5.06 -1.13 -6.87
N TYR A 61 -4.78 -1.40 -5.61
CA TYR A 61 -5.57 -2.24 -4.72
C TYR A 61 -6.12 -1.36 -3.60
N ALA A 62 -7.41 -1.05 -3.61
CA ALA A 62 -8.08 -0.14 -2.68
C ALA A 62 -9.44 -0.70 -2.21
#